data_AF-A0A4Q4KJE1-F1
#
_entry.id   AF-A0A4Q4KJE1-F1
#
_cell.length_a   1.000
_cell.length_b   1.000
_cell.length_c   1.000
_cell.angle_alpha   90.00
_cell.angle_beta   90.00
_cell.angle_gamma   90.00
#
_symmetry.space_group_name_H-M   'P 1'
#
loop_
_entity.id
_entity.type
_entity.pdbx_description
1 polymer ?
#
loop_
_entity_poly.entity_id
_entity_poly.type
_entity_poly.pdbx_seq_one_letter_code
_entity_poly.pdbx_strand_id
1 'polypeptide(L)'
;MKKLNILLILFLALISCEEKTNGHSAKINMPDEFISRIHTPEFEIDNYKILGKTYFDKHIADFKKINWKKDFWSEYDSDNFNMSNIEVFNLTDSRYLGISTGINTNENFQFIIGLGTHMEESPSNKPYRKIKLYYSETENEEIPKNIIELFFKKEYSKINIELSKYSMEEIEDLYLNIN
;
A
#
# COMPACT_ATOMS: atom_id res chain seq x y z
N MET A 1 -51.56 -28.36 38.60
CA MET A 1 -50.23 -28.80 38.10
C MET A 1 -50.12 -28.43 36.63
N LYS A 2 -48.96 -27.91 36.17
CA LYS A 2 -48.70 -27.21 34.89
C LYS A 2 -48.97 -25.69 34.93
N LYS A 3 -48.13 -24.93 35.64
CA LYS A 3 -47.81 -23.51 35.34
C LYS A 3 -46.69 -22.91 36.21
N LEU A 4 -45.80 -23.75 36.78
CA LEU A 4 -44.72 -23.27 37.66
C LEU A 4 -43.30 -23.68 37.21
N ASN A 5 -43.12 -24.11 35.96
CA ASN A 5 -41.81 -24.58 35.45
C ASN A 5 -41.24 -23.75 34.29
N ILE A 6 -41.85 -22.63 33.91
CA ILE A 6 -41.32 -21.78 32.81
C ILE A 6 -40.40 -20.68 33.35
N LEU A 7 -40.51 -20.30 34.63
CA LEU A 7 -39.71 -19.22 35.20
C LEU A 7 -38.26 -19.62 35.52
N LEU A 8 -37.96 -20.92 35.65
CA LEU A 8 -36.61 -21.39 36.01
C LEU A 8 -35.67 -21.53 34.81
N ILE A 9 -36.20 -21.67 33.58
CA ILE A 9 -35.39 -21.82 32.36
C ILE A 9 -34.89 -20.45 31.86
N LEU A 10 -35.62 -19.36 32.14
CA LEU A 10 -35.20 -18.00 31.78
C LEU A 10 -34.07 -17.46 32.67
N PHE A 11 -33.91 -17.98 33.90
CA PHE A 11 -32.84 -17.52 34.81
C PHE A 11 -31.47 -18.14 34.49
N LEU A 12 -31.44 -19.31 33.84
CA LEU A 12 -30.19 -19.98 33.43
C LEU A 12 -29.62 -19.44 32.11
N ALA A 13 -30.42 -18.75 31.29
CA ALA A 13 -29.94 -18.11 30.05
C ALA A 13 -29.17 -16.79 30.31
N LEU A 14 -29.27 -16.22 31.51
CA LEU A 14 -28.59 -14.97 31.88
C LEU A 14 -27.18 -15.16 32.47
N ILE A 15 -26.75 -16.41 32.71
CA ILE A 15 -25.41 -16.71 33.27
C ILE A 15 -24.45 -17.25 32.18
N SER A 16 -24.94 -17.52 30.96
CA SER A 16 -24.11 -18.02 29.85
C SER A 16 -23.63 -16.94 28.87
N CYS A 17 -23.92 -15.66 29.12
CA CYS A 17 -23.03 -14.61 28.64
C CYS A 17 -21.92 -14.46 29.69
N GLU A 18 -21.01 -15.43 29.73
CA GLU A 18 -19.63 -15.05 29.99
C GLU A 18 -19.34 -13.94 28.99
N GLU A 19 -19.12 -12.74 29.51
CA GLU A 19 -18.47 -11.69 28.76
C GLU A 19 -17.31 -12.38 28.05
N LYS A 20 -17.37 -12.43 26.72
CA LYS A 20 -16.15 -12.54 25.93
C LYS A 20 -15.30 -11.42 26.48
N THR A 21 -14.36 -11.82 27.35
CA THR A 21 -13.28 -10.98 27.83
C THR A 21 -12.88 -10.18 26.63
N ASN A 22 -12.92 -8.86 26.80
CA ASN A 22 -12.35 -7.94 25.85
C ASN A 22 -10.98 -8.52 25.50
N GLY A 23 -10.91 -9.22 24.36
CA GLY A 23 -9.73 -9.31 23.57
C GLY A 23 -9.48 -7.88 23.17
N HIS A 24 -8.90 -7.11 24.10
CA HIS A 24 -7.74 -6.35 23.75
C HIS A 24 -6.91 -7.34 22.94
N SER A 25 -7.07 -7.31 21.62
CA SER A 25 -5.95 -7.57 20.77
C SER A 25 -4.91 -6.66 21.38
N ALA A 26 -3.97 -7.26 22.10
CA ALA A 26 -2.76 -6.57 22.43
C ALA A 26 -2.37 -5.98 21.08
N LYS A 27 -2.41 -4.65 20.96
CA LYS A 27 -1.62 -3.98 19.94
C LYS A 27 -0.23 -4.45 20.28
N ILE A 28 0.16 -5.59 19.69
CA ILE A 28 1.53 -6.02 19.60
C ILE A 28 2.15 -4.78 19.00
N ASN A 29 2.97 -4.11 19.82
CA ASN A 29 3.74 -2.97 19.39
C ASN A 29 4.75 -3.56 18.40
N MET A 30 4.27 -3.89 17.21
CA MET A 30 5.09 -4.38 16.13
C MET A 30 5.98 -3.18 15.79
N PRO A 31 7.31 -3.31 15.98
CA PRO A 31 8.21 -2.25 15.58
C PRO A 31 7.93 -1.91 14.12
N ASP A 32 7.89 -0.62 13.79
CA ASP A 32 7.50 -0.14 12.46
C ASP A 32 8.18 -0.94 11.36
N GLU A 33 7.42 -1.84 10.75
CA GLU A 33 7.95 -2.79 9.79
C GLU A 33 7.55 -2.33 8.40
N PHE A 34 8.55 -1.80 7.70
CA PHE A 34 8.43 -1.44 6.30
C PHE A 34 9.01 -2.55 5.44
N ILE A 35 8.25 -3.01 4.44
CA ILE A 35 8.72 -3.94 3.41
C ILE A 35 8.73 -3.23 2.08
N SER A 36 9.84 -3.31 1.34
CA SER A 36 9.93 -2.76 -0.01
C SER A 36 9.94 -3.85 -1.08
N ARG A 37 9.42 -3.51 -2.26
CA ARG A 37 9.59 -4.27 -3.49
C ARG A 37 9.83 -3.34 -4.66
N ILE A 38 10.38 -3.89 -5.72
CA ILE A 38 10.76 -3.15 -6.92
C ILE A 38 10.43 -3.96 -8.15
N HIS A 39 9.99 -3.26 -9.18
CA HIS A 39 9.90 -3.73 -10.54
C HIS A 39 10.70 -2.79 -11.45
N THR A 40 11.39 -3.36 -12.43
CA THR A 40 12.16 -2.64 -13.45
C THR A 40 12.05 -3.41 -14.78
N PRO A 41 12.26 -2.77 -15.94
CA PRO A 41 12.25 -3.43 -17.24
C PRO A 41 13.15 -4.67 -17.38
N GLU A 42 14.19 -4.79 -16.55
CA GLU A 42 15.07 -5.97 -16.50
C GLU A 42 14.35 -7.25 -16.01
N PHE A 43 13.18 -7.11 -15.39
CA PHE A 43 12.36 -8.23 -14.94
C PHE A 43 11.29 -8.54 -15.97
N GLU A 44 10.83 -9.79 -16.01
CA GLU A 44 9.66 -10.15 -16.83
C GLU A 44 8.42 -9.36 -16.39
N ILE A 45 7.46 -9.21 -17.31
CA ILE A 45 6.22 -8.47 -17.10
C ILE A 45 5.51 -8.96 -15.82
N ASP A 46 5.05 -8.01 -15.01
CA ASP A 46 4.35 -8.20 -13.72
C ASP A 46 5.18 -8.82 -12.58
N ASN A 47 6.46 -9.16 -12.81
CA ASN A 47 7.30 -9.71 -11.74
C ASN A 47 7.90 -8.62 -10.85
N TYR A 48 7.53 -8.64 -9.57
CA TYR A 48 8.13 -7.78 -8.55
C TYR A 48 9.18 -8.55 -7.77
N LYS A 49 10.36 -7.93 -7.59
CA LYS A 49 11.36 -8.43 -6.67
C LYS A 49 11.09 -7.89 -5.26
N ILE A 50 10.83 -8.78 -4.32
CA ILE A 50 10.76 -8.43 -2.89
C ILE A 50 12.18 -8.09 -2.41
N LEU A 51 12.37 -6.87 -1.92
CA LEU A 51 13.64 -6.41 -1.35
C LEU A 51 13.74 -6.63 0.16
N GLY A 52 12.65 -7.11 0.77
CA GLY A 52 12.54 -7.40 2.20
C GLY A 52 12.35 -6.14 3.05
N LYS A 53 12.70 -6.28 4.33
CA LYS A 53 12.63 -5.19 5.32
C LYS A 53 13.45 -3.98 4.85
N THR A 54 12.88 -2.79 5.03
CA THR A 54 13.48 -1.54 4.60
C THR A 54 13.37 -0.43 5.65
N TYR A 55 14.05 0.68 5.37
CA TYR A 55 14.04 1.92 6.12
C TYR A 55 14.31 3.07 5.13
N PHE A 56 14.10 4.32 5.56
CA PHE A 56 14.16 5.49 4.69
C PHE A 56 15.40 5.53 3.78
N ASP A 57 16.61 5.49 4.36
CA ASP A 57 17.84 5.60 3.58
C ASP A 57 18.02 4.46 2.57
N LYS A 58 17.63 3.23 2.95
CA LYS A 58 17.68 2.07 2.05
C LYS A 58 16.69 2.24 0.89
N HIS A 59 15.44 2.59 1.19
CA HIS A 59 14.41 2.74 0.16
C HIS A 59 14.72 3.90 -0.79
N ILE A 60 15.24 5.03 -0.29
CA ILE A 60 15.71 6.14 -1.12
C ILE A 60 16.92 5.73 -1.97
N ALA A 61 17.85 4.95 -1.44
CA ALA A 61 18.96 4.43 -2.22
C ALA A 61 18.47 3.50 -3.34
N ASP A 62 17.46 2.67 -3.08
CA ASP A 62 16.86 1.80 -4.09
C ASP A 62 16.08 2.61 -5.14
N PHE A 63 15.32 3.65 -4.74
CA PHE A 63 14.67 4.61 -5.65
C PHE A 63 15.66 5.28 -6.61
N LYS A 64 16.82 5.72 -6.09
CA LYS A 64 17.85 6.44 -6.87
C LYS A 64 18.62 5.54 -7.84
N LYS A 65 18.55 4.21 -7.69
CA LYS A 65 19.21 3.28 -8.62
C LYS A 65 18.41 3.09 -9.91
N ILE A 66 17.11 3.38 -9.88
CA ILE A 66 16.23 3.24 -11.05
C ILE A 66 16.54 4.36 -12.03
N ASN A 67 16.69 4.02 -13.31
CA ASN A 67 16.88 5.01 -14.36
C ASN A 67 15.52 5.42 -14.94
N TRP A 68 14.72 6.10 -14.14
CA TRP A 68 13.31 6.41 -14.42
C TRP A 68 13.05 6.91 -15.84
N LYS A 69 13.87 7.86 -16.30
CA LYS A 69 13.73 8.44 -17.63
C LYS A 69 14.02 7.44 -18.74
N LYS A 70 15.14 6.71 -18.64
CA LYS A 70 15.53 5.74 -19.66
C LYS A 70 14.52 4.58 -19.70
N ASP A 71 14.15 4.07 -18.54
CA ASP A 71 13.23 2.95 -18.39
C ASP A 71 11.87 3.33 -18.98
N PHE A 72 11.33 4.50 -18.62
CA PHE A 72 10.05 4.97 -19.16
C PHE A 72 10.06 5.05 -20.68
N TRP A 73 11.02 5.76 -21.29
CA TRP A 73 11.02 5.95 -22.74
C TRP A 73 11.29 4.65 -23.50
N SER A 74 12.15 3.78 -22.98
CA SER A 74 12.39 2.46 -23.58
C SER A 74 11.10 1.61 -23.63
N GLU A 75 10.33 1.60 -22.56
CA GLU A 75 9.09 0.82 -22.47
C GLU A 75 7.92 1.46 -23.21
N TYR A 76 7.86 2.80 -23.23
CA TYR A 76 6.85 3.55 -23.97
C TYR A 76 7.03 3.40 -25.48
N ASP A 77 8.26 3.57 -25.98
CA ASP A 77 8.58 3.49 -27.41
C ASP A 77 8.48 2.05 -27.96
N SER A 78 8.51 1.04 -27.08
CA SER A 78 8.41 -0.37 -27.45
C SER A 78 7.00 -0.96 -27.29
N ASP A 79 6.02 -0.18 -26.82
CA ASP A 79 4.66 -0.63 -26.50
C ASP A 79 4.60 -1.84 -25.53
N ASN A 80 5.66 -2.08 -24.74
CA ASN A 80 5.75 -3.19 -23.80
C ASN A 80 5.14 -2.85 -22.43
N PHE A 81 5.12 -1.56 -22.07
CA PHE A 81 4.54 -1.04 -20.83
C PHE A 81 5.07 -1.69 -19.53
N ASN A 82 6.29 -2.24 -19.54
CA ASN A 82 6.94 -2.87 -18.38
C ASN A 82 7.63 -1.83 -17.46
N MET A 83 6.86 -0.83 -17.04
CA MET A 83 7.38 0.40 -16.43
C MET A 83 7.95 0.15 -15.03
N SER A 84 9.10 0.76 -14.73
CA SER A 84 9.69 0.75 -13.40
C SER A 84 8.68 1.21 -12.33
N ASN A 85 8.68 0.51 -11.19
CA ASN A 85 7.85 0.81 -10.04
C ASN A 85 8.60 0.43 -8.75
N ILE A 86 8.54 1.28 -7.73
CA ILE A 86 9.07 0.96 -6.40
C ILE A 86 8.00 1.20 -5.35
N GLU A 87 7.88 0.24 -4.44
CA GLU A 87 6.82 0.22 -3.46
C GLU A 87 7.35 0.01 -2.05
N VAL A 88 6.61 0.53 -1.08
CA VAL A 88 6.82 0.29 0.34
C VAL A 88 5.48 0.11 1.07
N PHE A 89 5.44 -0.94 1.89
CA PHE A 89 4.31 -1.27 2.76
C PHE A 89 4.71 -1.02 4.20
N ASN A 90 3.93 -0.25 4.94
CA ASN A 90 3.99 -0.20 6.40
C ASN A 90 3.01 -1.23 6.94
N LEU A 91 3.53 -2.34 7.49
CA LEU A 91 2.71 -3.44 8.01
C LEU A 91 1.91 -3.02 9.24
N THR A 92 2.49 -2.18 10.11
CA THR A 92 1.87 -1.73 11.36
C THR A 92 0.62 -0.92 11.10
N ASP A 93 0.67 0.00 10.14
CA ASP A 93 -0.45 0.89 9.81
C ASP A 93 -1.27 0.42 8.60
N SER A 94 -0.90 -0.73 8.01
CA SER A 94 -1.49 -1.28 6.77
C SER A 94 -1.53 -0.25 5.64
N ARG A 95 -0.47 0.56 5.54
CA ARG A 95 -0.35 1.65 4.55
C ARG A 95 0.55 1.24 3.41
N TYR A 96 0.20 1.74 2.24
CA TYR A 96 0.89 1.47 0.99
C TYR A 96 1.33 2.77 0.33
N LEU A 97 2.56 2.78 -0.18
CA LEU A 97 3.08 3.79 -1.10
C LEU A 97 3.73 3.09 -2.28
N GLY A 98 3.38 3.49 -3.50
CA GLY A 98 4.04 3.10 -4.75
C GLY A 98 4.43 4.32 -5.55
N ILE A 99 5.57 4.26 -6.23
CA ILE A 99 6.06 5.29 -7.15
C ILE A 99 6.34 4.64 -8.49
N SER A 100 5.62 5.08 -9.52
CA SER A 100 5.81 4.67 -10.90
C SER A 100 5.86 5.88 -11.83
N THR A 101 5.89 5.63 -13.14
CA THR A 101 5.91 6.67 -14.17
C THR A 101 4.77 6.49 -15.16
N GLY A 102 4.26 7.60 -15.69
CA GLY A 102 3.26 7.62 -16.76
C GLY A 102 3.52 8.74 -17.75
N ILE A 103 2.84 8.69 -18.89
CA ILE A 103 2.89 9.77 -19.88
C ILE A 103 2.25 11.03 -19.31
N ASN A 104 2.84 12.20 -19.59
CA ASN A 104 2.25 13.50 -19.26
C ASN A 104 1.96 14.28 -20.53
N THR A 105 2.98 14.46 -21.37
CA THR A 105 2.87 14.98 -22.73
C THR A 105 3.69 14.11 -23.66
N ASN A 106 3.63 14.38 -24.97
CA ASN A 106 4.43 13.65 -25.95
C ASN A 106 5.95 13.80 -25.75
N GLU A 107 6.40 14.77 -24.95
CA GLU A 107 7.82 15.08 -24.75
C GLU A 107 8.31 14.80 -23.33
N ASN A 108 7.41 14.50 -22.39
CA ASN A 108 7.78 14.28 -21.00
C ASN A 108 6.92 13.20 -20.32
N PHE A 109 7.52 12.58 -19.32
CA PHE A 109 6.81 11.70 -18.41
C PHE A 109 6.45 12.44 -17.12
N GLN A 110 5.70 11.77 -16.26
CA GLN A 110 5.43 12.20 -14.90
C GLN A 110 5.58 11.05 -13.92
N PHE A 111 5.87 11.38 -12.66
CA PHE A 111 5.71 10.41 -11.58
C PHE A 111 4.24 10.22 -11.23
N ILE A 112 3.85 8.97 -11.01
CA ILE A 112 2.57 8.57 -10.44
C ILE A 112 2.82 8.08 -9.01
N ILE A 113 2.10 8.67 -8.06
CA ILE A 113 2.24 8.36 -6.64
C ILE A 113 0.99 7.61 -6.21
N GLY A 114 1.12 6.31 -5.98
CA GLY A 114 0.06 5.46 -5.45
C GLY A 114 0.05 5.49 -3.93
N LEU A 115 -1.01 6.00 -3.31
CA LEU A 115 -1.20 5.97 -1.86
C LEU A 115 -2.46 5.21 -1.51
N GLY A 116 -2.37 4.26 -0.59
CA GLY A 116 -3.52 3.44 -0.24
C GLY A 116 -3.39 2.68 1.07
N THR A 117 -4.30 1.73 1.23
CA THR A 117 -4.23 0.72 2.28
C THR A 117 -4.02 -0.64 1.64
N HIS A 118 -3.18 -1.46 2.27
CA HIS A 118 -3.05 -2.87 1.95
C HIS A 118 -3.76 -3.65 3.05
N MET A 119 -4.92 -4.23 2.74
CA MET A 119 -5.64 -5.06 3.69
C MET A 119 -5.57 -6.52 3.23
N GLU A 120 -5.00 -7.38 4.07
CA GLU A 120 -5.13 -8.83 3.90
C GLU A 120 -6.52 -9.23 4.41
N GLU A 121 -7.43 -9.58 3.51
CA GLU A 121 -8.73 -10.15 3.89
C GLU A 121 -8.66 -11.68 3.90
N SER A 122 -9.02 -12.30 5.03
CA SER A 122 -9.35 -13.73 5.12
C SER A 122 -10.87 -13.89 4.99
N PRO A 123 -11.42 -14.82 4.17
CA PRO A 123 -10.88 -16.14 3.85
C PRO A 123 -10.47 -16.34 2.37
N SER A 124 -10.02 -15.31 1.64
CA SER A 124 -9.53 -15.49 0.28
C SER A 124 -8.20 -14.78 0.11
N ASN A 125 -7.16 -15.47 -0.40
CA ASN A 125 -5.82 -14.94 -0.75
C ASN A 125 -5.85 -13.84 -1.84
N LYS A 126 -6.70 -12.84 -1.69
CA LYS A 126 -6.90 -11.70 -2.58
C LYS A 126 -6.67 -10.46 -1.71
N PRO A 127 -5.42 -10.00 -1.53
CA PRO A 127 -5.19 -8.72 -0.89
C PRO A 127 -5.99 -7.66 -1.66
N TYR A 128 -6.88 -6.98 -0.97
CA TYR A 128 -7.65 -5.89 -1.55
C TYR A 128 -6.89 -4.60 -1.27
N ARG A 129 -6.45 -3.95 -2.35
CA ARG A 129 -5.85 -2.62 -2.27
C ARG A 129 -6.79 -1.62 -2.88
N LYS A 130 -7.09 -0.59 -2.09
CA LYS A 130 -7.72 0.62 -2.58
C LYS A 130 -6.64 1.69 -2.63
N ILE A 131 -6.28 2.10 -3.84
CA ILE A 131 -5.13 2.96 -4.11
C ILE A 131 -5.63 4.22 -4.83
N LYS A 132 -5.17 5.36 -4.36
CA LYS A 132 -5.29 6.64 -5.08
C LYS A 132 -3.99 6.89 -5.81
N LEU A 133 -4.07 7.05 -7.13
CA LEU A 133 -2.98 7.41 -8.01
C LEU A 133 -2.99 8.92 -8.20
N TYR A 134 -1.91 9.58 -7.78
CA TYR A 134 -1.73 11.01 -7.94
C TYR A 134 -0.71 11.29 -9.04
N TYR A 135 -1.08 12.12 -10.00
CA TYR A 135 -0.30 12.44 -11.19
C TYR A 135 0.48 13.72 -10.96
N SER A 136 1.82 13.62 -10.86
CA SER A 136 2.66 14.77 -10.48
C SER A 136 2.78 15.84 -11.57
N GLU A 137 2.41 15.53 -12.81
CA GLU A 137 2.49 16.42 -13.99
C GLU A 137 3.92 16.92 -14.27
N THR A 138 4.96 16.23 -13.76
CA THR A 138 6.37 16.61 -13.93
C THR A 138 7.33 15.43 -13.78
N GLU A 139 8.50 15.53 -14.42
CA GLU A 139 9.65 14.62 -14.25
C GLU A 139 10.46 14.91 -12.96
N ASN A 140 10.01 15.83 -12.10
CA ASN A 140 10.75 16.23 -10.91
C ASN A 140 10.72 15.16 -9.79
N GLU A 141 11.83 14.46 -9.62
CA GLU A 141 12.03 13.44 -8.57
C GLU A 141 11.92 13.97 -7.13
N GLU A 142 12.03 15.28 -6.89
CA GLU A 142 11.92 15.81 -5.53
C GLU A 142 10.53 15.62 -4.92
N ILE A 143 9.49 15.56 -5.77
CA ILE A 143 8.12 15.26 -5.31
C ILE A 143 8.05 13.85 -4.71
N PRO A 144 8.35 12.76 -5.44
CA PRO A 144 8.30 11.42 -4.85
C PRO A 144 9.28 11.25 -3.68
N LYS A 145 10.48 11.86 -3.70
CA LYS A 145 11.42 11.81 -2.57
C LYS A 145 10.82 12.40 -1.29
N ASN A 146 10.17 13.56 -1.38
CA ASN A 146 9.51 14.20 -0.24
C ASN A 146 8.34 13.33 0.29
N ILE A 147 7.54 12.74 -0.60
CA ILE A 147 6.45 11.85 -0.19
C ILE A 147 6.98 10.58 0.49
N ILE A 148 8.05 9.99 -0.02
CA ILE A 148 8.74 8.85 0.62
C ILE A 148 9.18 9.23 2.03
N GLU A 149 9.84 10.39 2.20
CA GLU A 149 10.29 10.86 3.52
C GLU A 149 9.13 10.98 4.51
N LEU A 150 8.04 11.66 4.11
CA LEU A 150 6.84 11.80 4.93
C LEU A 150 6.21 10.45 5.27
N PHE A 151 6.25 9.48 4.35
CA PHE A 151 5.71 8.13 4.57
C PHE A 151 6.49 7.36 5.64
N PHE A 152 7.82 7.39 5.58
CA PHE A 152 8.66 6.77 6.61
C PHE A 152 8.55 7.47 7.97
N LYS A 153 8.27 8.78 7.99
CA LYS A 153 7.94 9.54 9.20
C LYS A 153 6.49 9.33 9.68
N LYS A 154 5.68 8.57 8.94
CA LYS A 154 4.24 8.34 9.19
C LYS A 154 3.40 9.62 9.24
N GLU A 155 3.84 10.67 8.56
CA GLU A 155 3.14 11.96 8.51
C GLU A 155 2.05 11.94 7.42
N TYR A 156 1.15 10.96 7.47
CA TYR A 156 0.15 10.71 6.42
C TYR A 156 -0.78 11.90 6.15
N SER A 157 -1.08 12.71 7.16
CA SER A 157 -1.86 13.93 6.98
C SER A 157 -1.14 14.95 6.09
N LYS A 158 0.18 15.10 6.25
CA LYS A 158 0.99 15.98 5.40
C LYS A 158 1.09 15.43 3.98
N ILE A 159 1.22 14.11 3.82
CA ILE A 159 1.16 13.47 2.48
C ILE A 159 -0.15 13.83 1.78
N ASN A 160 -1.30 13.69 2.46
CA ASN A 160 -2.60 14.00 1.87
C ASN A 160 -2.71 15.48 1.47
N ILE A 161 -2.18 16.41 2.27
CA ILE A 161 -2.14 17.84 1.95
C ILE A 161 -1.28 18.07 0.70
N GLU A 162 -0.08 17.52 0.67
CA GLU A 162 0.82 17.64 -0.48
C GLU A 162 0.19 17.06 -1.74
N LEU A 163 -0.42 15.88 -1.67
CA LEU A 163 -0.99 15.23 -2.85
C LEU A 163 -2.32 15.84 -3.31
N SER A 164 -3.00 16.62 -2.46
CA SER A 164 -4.28 17.27 -2.82
C SER A 164 -4.17 18.31 -3.95
N LYS A 165 -2.95 18.73 -4.30
CA LYS A 165 -2.69 19.67 -5.40
C LYS A 165 -2.68 19.02 -6.79
N TYR A 166 -2.64 17.69 -6.85
CA TYR A 166 -2.49 16.92 -8.08
C TYR A 166 -3.81 16.29 -8.52
N SER A 167 -3.95 16.03 -9.82
CA SER A 167 -5.02 15.20 -10.34
C SER A 167 -4.90 13.77 -9.77
N MET A 168 -6.06 13.13 -9.57
CA MET A 168 -6.15 11.87 -8.84
C MET A 168 -7.17 10.93 -9.47
N GLU A 169 -6.78 9.66 -9.56
CA GLU A 169 -7.67 8.54 -9.89
C GLU A 169 -7.67 7.53 -8.75
N GLU A 170 -8.80 6.91 -8.48
CA GLU A 170 -8.92 5.86 -7.47
C GLU A 170 -9.13 4.52 -8.18
N ILE A 171 -8.26 3.56 -7.87
CA ILE A 171 -8.31 2.22 -8.43
C ILE A 171 -8.47 1.18 -7.33
N GLU A 172 -9.13 0.09 -7.69
CA GLU A 172 -9.10 -1.15 -6.92
C GLU A 172 -8.11 -2.09 -7.60
N ASP A 173 -7.07 -2.46 -6.87
CA ASP A 173 -6.03 -3.37 -7.35
C ASP A 173 -6.16 -4.72 -6.64
N LEU A 174 -6.35 -5.76 -7.43
CA LEU A 174 -6.40 -7.16 -7.01
C LEU A 174 -5.05 -7.80 -7.36
N TYR A 175 -4.07 -7.67 -6.48
CA TYR A 175 -2.75 -8.28 -6.71
C TYR A 175 -2.69 -9.70 -6.15
N LEU A 176 -1.94 -10.59 -6.81
CA LEU A 176 -1.62 -11.93 -6.30
C LEU A 176 -0.16 -11.95 -5.83
N ASN A 177 0.08 -12.16 -4.54
CA ASN A 177 1.43 -12.50 -4.08
C ASN A 177 1.76 -13.90 -4.60
N ILE A 178 2.66 -14.00 -5.58
CA ILE A 178 3.23 -15.28 -5.98
C ILE A 178 4.36 -15.60 -4.99
N ASN A 179 4.17 -16.68 -4.20
CA ASN A 179 5.16 -17.19 -3.25
C ASN A 179 6.33 -17.87 -3.94
#